data_AF-A0A6J4KY21-F1
#
_entry.id   AF-A0A6J4KY21-F1
#
_cell.length_a   1.000
_cell.length_b   1.000
_cell.length_c   1.000
_cell.angle_alpha   90.00
_cell.angle_beta   90.00
_cell.angle_gamma   90.00
#
_symmetry.space_group_name_H-M   'P 1'
#
loop_
_entity.id
_entity.type
_entity.pdbx_description
1 polymer ?
#
loop_
_entity_poly.entity_id
_entity_poly.type
_entity_poly.pdbx_seq_one_letter_code
_entity_poly.pdbx_strand_id
1 'polypeptide(L)'
;MPAPAAFRAYFFAPGPAPPPGYWLQTSQLSGDCLHFAPKTYLCQNHWHSGVGDWPRPAPYEPLKKYFSMQIRYCLLLLAALLQPAGGAAQSVLNVRAEARGNLVYISYDLKGSLPGQLFRVAVFSSHNNMQEPLQHVRGDVGEGVSAGNRQIEWGAAKELSRFSGELTFKVQAVLTFSPFALKTPREAGTVYRRGRTYQFQWAGGLADEQLKLELYRDSLPNVVITRTLNTGKYAWEIPVDVQPGENYRLKVSSLGDPGNYRFSPFFTIRRKIPTAFKLVPLGVAAAGGVLLIPRRAPGGPGEEQELPGAQGPPK
;
A
#
# COMPACT_ATOMS: atom_id res chain seq x y z
N MET A 1 5.63 -15.06 1.94
CA MET A 1 6.31 -13.98 1.19
C MET A 1 6.23 -14.35 -0.30
N PRO A 2 5.70 -13.50 -1.20
CA PRO A 2 5.74 -13.82 -2.62
C PRO A 2 7.19 -13.75 -3.13
N ALA A 3 7.53 -14.64 -4.06
CA ALA A 3 8.87 -14.74 -4.63
C ALA A 3 9.17 -13.51 -5.52
N PRO A 4 10.37 -12.92 -5.42
CA PRO A 4 10.75 -11.79 -6.26
C PRO A 4 10.88 -12.23 -7.72
N ALA A 5 10.49 -11.35 -8.64
CA ALA A 5 10.69 -11.56 -10.06
C ALA A 5 12.20 -11.51 -10.37
N ALA A 6 12.77 -12.66 -10.74
CA ALA A 6 14.16 -12.81 -11.12
C ALA A 6 14.32 -12.55 -12.62
N PHE A 7 15.25 -11.68 -13.00
CA PHE A 7 15.53 -11.33 -14.40
C PHE A 7 17.00 -11.46 -14.71
N ARG A 8 17.32 -11.83 -15.95
CA ARG A 8 18.68 -12.11 -16.41
C ARG A 8 19.21 -10.92 -17.20
N ALA A 9 20.39 -10.41 -16.85
CA ALA A 9 21.13 -9.45 -17.66
C ALA A 9 22.50 -10.04 -18.01
N TYR A 10 22.90 -10.00 -19.29
CA TYR A 10 24.18 -10.52 -19.78
C TYR A 10 25.19 -9.37 -19.92
N PHE A 11 26.40 -9.56 -19.40
CA PHE A 11 27.48 -8.58 -19.43
C PHE A 11 28.69 -9.08 -20.20
N PHE A 12 29.10 -8.33 -21.22
CA PHE A 12 30.39 -8.50 -21.89
C PHE A 12 31.40 -7.55 -21.25
N ALA A 13 32.52 -8.09 -20.76
CA ALA A 13 33.64 -7.26 -20.34
C ALA A 13 34.20 -6.51 -21.56
N PRO A 14 34.51 -5.21 -21.46
CA PRO A 14 35.30 -4.56 -22.50
C PRO A 14 36.69 -5.22 -22.53
N GLY A 15 37.01 -5.85 -23.66
CA GLY A 15 38.35 -6.36 -23.92
C GLY A 15 39.37 -5.21 -23.91
N PRO A 16 40.67 -5.48 -23.67
CA PRO A 16 41.70 -4.45 -23.78
C PRO A 16 41.67 -3.83 -25.17
N ALA A 17 41.80 -2.50 -25.24
CA ALA A 17 41.87 -1.78 -26.50
C ALA A 17 43.01 -2.36 -27.38
N PRO A 18 42.77 -2.63 -28.68
CA PRO A 18 43.85 -3.05 -29.55
C PRO A 18 44.88 -1.90 -29.68
N PRO A 19 46.18 -2.23 -29.82
CA PRO A 19 47.21 -1.22 -30.04
C PRO A 19 46.90 -0.37 -31.29
N PRO A 20 47.30 0.91 -31.30
CA PRO A 20 46.95 1.81 -32.39
C PRO A 20 47.61 1.35 -33.69
N GLY A 21 46.77 1.10 -34.70
CA GLY A 21 47.20 1.05 -36.09
C GLY A 21 46.83 -0.22 -36.86
N TYR A 22 45.55 -0.57 -36.99
CA TYR A 22 45.07 -1.33 -38.15
C TYR A 22 43.62 -0.93 -38.46
N TRP A 23 43.37 -0.50 -39.69
CA TRP A 23 42.04 -0.15 -40.20
C TRP A 23 41.20 -1.41 -40.43
N LEU A 24 39.91 -1.35 -40.09
CA LEU A 24 38.90 -2.35 -40.48
C LEU A 24 38.51 -2.15 -41.95
N GLN A 25 38.73 -3.18 -42.76
CA GLN A 25 37.95 -3.42 -43.97
C GLN A 25 37.12 -4.68 -43.75
N THR A 26 35.81 -4.55 -43.91
CA THR A 26 34.81 -5.61 -43.73
C THR A 26 34.89 -6.64 -44.85
N SER A 27 34.95 -7.94 -44.51
CA SER A 27 34.09 -9.01 -45.05
C SER A 27 34.66 -10.41 -44.74
N GLN A 28 33.74 -11.37 -44.67
CA GLN A 28 33.90 -12.83 -44.63
C GLN A 28 33.99 -13.55 -43.27
N LEU A 29 32.99 -14.43 -43.12
CA LEU A 29 32.75 -15.42 -42.08
C LEU A 29 33.87 -16.46 -41.99
N SER A 30 34.34 -16.72 -40.78
CA SER A 30 34.90 -18.00 -40.31
C SER A 30 34.84 -17.95 -38.77
N GLY A 31 34.34 -18.90 -37.99
CA GLY A 31 33.89 -20.26 -38.21
C GLY A 31 34.20 -20.99 -36.91
N ASP A 32 33.24 -21.09 -35.98
CA ASP A 32 33.46 -21.69 -34.67
C ASP A 32 32.66 -23.00 -34.52
N CYS A 33 33.32 -24.09 -34.11
CA CYS A 33 32.71 -25.41 -33.94
C CYS A 33 32.02 -25.54 -32.58
N LEU A 34 30.93 -26.32 -32.52
CA LEU A 34 30.18 -26.62 -31.30
C LEU A 34 30.62 -27.96 -30.70
N HIS A 35 30.93 -27.97 -29.39
CA HIS A 35 31.33 -29.14 -28.63
C HIS A 35 30.13 -29.81 -27.94
N PHE A 36 29.95 -31.11 -28.17
CA PHE A 36 29.04 -31.96 -27.39
C PHE A 36 29.89 -33.07 -26.75
N ALA A 37 29.91 -33.10 -25.41
CA ALA A 37 30.72 -34.00 -24.59
C ALA A 37 30.72 -35.48 -25.05
N PRO A 38 31.69 -36.31 -24.63
CA PRO A 38 33.13 -36.10 -24.55
C PRO A 38 33.86 -36.50 -25.86
N LYS A 39 33.17 -36.93 -26.93
CA LYS A 39 33.81 -37.49 -28.13
C LYS A 39 33.11 -37.21 -29.47
N THR A 40 32.40 -36.09 -29.61
CA THR A 40 31.78 -35.69 -30.88
C THR A 40 31.85 -34.17 -31.10
N TYR A 41 32.24 -33.76 -32.31
CA TYR A 41 32.25 -32.37 -32.74
C TYR A 41 31.74 -32.25 -34.19
N LEU A 42 31.03 -31.16 -34.47
CA LEU A 42 30.44 -30.86 -35.77
C LEU A 42 31.15 -29.63 -36.35
N CYS A 43 31.77 -29.77 -37.52
CA CYS A 43 32.37 -28.65 -38.25
C CYS A 43 31.94 -28.74 -39.73
N GLN A 44 31.46 -27.62 -40.30
CA GLN A 44 31.08 -27.47 -41.71
C GLN A 44 30.29 -28.66 -42.30
N ASN A 45 29.27 -29.13 -41.57
CA ASN A 45 28.30 -30.14 -41.99
C ASN A 45 28.85 -31.55 -42.28
N HIS A 46 30.04 -31.93 -41.79
CA HIS A 46 30.54 -33.32 -41.85
C HIS A 46 30.88 -33.87 -40.45
N TRP A 47 30.66 -35.18 -40.26
CA TRP A 47 30.97 -35.91 -39.02
C TRP A 47 32.32 -36.64 -39.10
N HIS A 48 33.13 -36.59 -38.03
CA HIS A 48 34.40 -37.33 -37.91
C HIS A 48 34.48 -38.16 -36.61
N SER A 49 35.13 -39.32 -36.67
CA SER A 49 35.45 -40.20 -35.52
C SER A 49 36.83 -40.85 -35.67
N GLY A 50 37.68 -40.85 -34.63
CA GLY A 50 38.99 -41.52 -34.67
C GLY A 50 39.64 -41.67 -33.29
N VAL A 51 40.30 -42.81 -33.08
CA VAL A 51 40.77 -43.38 -31.79
C VAL A 51 42.31 -43.34 -31.75
N GLY A 52 42.91 -43.05 -30.59
CA GLY A 52 44.36 -43.14 -30.39
C GLY A 52 44.74 -43.38 -28.91
N ASP A 53 45.44 -44.49 -28.69
CA ASP A 53 45.90 -45.07 -27.42
C ASP A 53 47.06 -44.32 -26.74
N TRP A 54 47.11 -44.36 -25.39
CA TRP A 54 48.32 -44.20 -24.55
C TRP A 54 48.18 -45.03 -23.24
N PRO A 55 49.28 -45.40 -22.55
CA PRO A 55 49.53 -46.75 -22.03
C PRO A 55 48.98 -47.01 -20.60
N ARG A 56 48.78 -48.30 -20.28
CA ARG A 56 48.57 -48.84 -18.90
C ARG A 56 49.85 -49.62 -18.47
N PRO A 57 50.00 -50.19 -17.24
CA PRO A 57 49.06 -50.30 -16.09
C PRO A 57 49.72 -50.21 -14.68
N ALA A 58 48.89 -50.27 -13.62
CA ALA A 58 49.09 -51.25 -12.52
C ALA A 58 47.74 -51.59 -11.84
N PRO A 59 47.56 -52.81 -11.30
CA PRO A 59 46.24 -53.44 -11.12
C PRO A 59 45.84 -53.69 -9.65
N TYR A 60 44.68 -54.35 -9.47
CA TYR A 60 44.15 -55.09 -8.31
C TYR A 60 43.44 -54.26 -7.20
N GLU A 61 42.32 -54.64 -6.59
CA GLU A 61 41.19 -55.57 -6.87
C GLU A 61 40.11 -55.33 -5.75
N PRO A 62 39.02 -56.11 -5.57
CA PRO A 62 37.66 -55.57 -5.51
C PRO A 62 36.95 -55.82 -4.16
N LEU A 63 35.66 -55.44 -4.09
CA LEU A 63 34.51 -56.28 -3.66
C LEU A 63 33.51 -55.60 -2.71
N LYS A 64 32.27 -55.62 -3.20
CA LYS A 64 31.05 -56.09 -2.51
C LYS A 64 30.42 -55.23 -1.40
N LYS A 65 29.19 -54.85 -1.78
CA LYS A 65 27.91 -55.11 -1.09
C LYS A 65 27.49 -54.17 0.04
N TYR A 66 26.15 -54.08 0.08
CA TYR A 66 25.24 -53.57 1.12
C TYR A 66 24.83 -52.10 0.94
N PHE A 67 23.55 -51.71 0.92
CA PHE A 67 22.29 -52.44 1.10
C PHE A 67 21.20 -51.68 0.33
N SER A 68 20.29 -52.40 -0.31
CA SER A 68 19.06 -51.87 -0.89
C SER A 68 18.06 -51.51 0.20
N MET A 69 17.20 -50.50 0.01
CA MET A 69 15.78 -50.66 0.34
C MET A 69 14.90 -49.67 -0.42
N GLN A 70 13.91 -50.24 -1.09
CA GLN A 70 12.89 -49.66 -1.97
C GLN A 70 11.94 -48.72 -1.20
N ILE A 71 11.29 -47.77 -1.90
CA ILE A 71 9.83 -47.56 -1.87
C ILE A 71 9.44 -46.79 -3.15
N ARG A 72 8.84 -47.53 -4.10
CA ARG A 72 7.85 -47.00 -5.03
C ARG A 72 6.54 -46.97 -4.25
N TYR A 73 5.86 -45.83 -4.16
CA TYR A 73 4.40 -45.63 -4.03
C TYR A 73 4.16 -44.17 -3.59
N CYS A 74 3.43 -43.41 -4.43
CA CYS A 74 2.56 -42.26 -4.14
C CYS A 74 2.49 -41.32 -5.36
N LEU A 75 2.01 -41.87 -6.48
CA LEU A 75 1.18 -41.11 -7.41
C LEU A 75 -0.23 -41.13 -6.84
N LEU A 76 -0.85 -39.95 -6.74
CA LEU A 76 -2.20 -39.60 -6.27
C LEU A 76 -2.30 -39.08 -4.83
N LEU A 77 -2.95 -37.91 -4.75
CA LEU A 77 -3.37 -37.11 -3.59
C LEU A 77 -2.36 -36.09 -3.02
N LEU A 78 -2.11 -35.03 -3.81
CA LEU A 78 -2.07 -33.69 -3.23
C LEU A 78 -2.66 -32.64 -4.19
N ALA A 79 -3.92 -32.86 -4.58
CA ALA A 79 -4.82 -31.75 -4.90
C ALA A 79 -5.26 -31.10 -3.58
N ALA A 80 -4.29 -30.60 -2.81
CA ALA A 80 -4.53 -29.82 -1.61
C ALA A 80 -4.52 -28.35 -2.04
N LEU A 81 -5.73 -27.81 -2.24
CA LEU A 81 -6.08 -26.42 -1.99
C LEU A 81 -4.92 -25.41 -2.18
N LEU A 82 -4.62 -25.04 -3.44
CA LEU A 82 -4.17 -23.67 -3.68
C LEU A 82 -5.37 -22.76 -3.45
N GLN A 83 -5.70 -22.53 -2.18
CA GLN A 83 -6.32 -21.27 -1.83
C GLN A 83 -5.28 -20.20 -2.16
N PRO A 84 -5.65 -19.12 -2.88
CA PRO A 84 -4.77 -17.98 -2.96
C PRO A 84 -4.59 -17.49 -1.53
N ALA A 85 -3.44 -17.81 -0.93
CA ALA A 85 -2.97 -17.07 0.22
C ALA A 85 -2.99 -15.62 -0.24
N GLY A 86 -3.80 -14.79 0.42
CA GLY A 86 -3.88 -13.36 0.14
C GLY A 86 -2.48 -12.77 0.24
N GLY A 87 -1.78 -12.75 -0.88
CA GLY A 87 -0.46 -12.18 -0.99
C GLY A 87 -0.66 -10.70 -0.90
N ALA A 88 -0.01 -10.05 0.07
CA ALA A 88 0.28 -8.64 -0.04
C ALA A 88 0.91 -8.44 -1.43
N ALA A 89 0.16 -7.86 -2.36
CA ALA A 89 0.65 -7.63 -3.70
C ALA A 89 1.88 -6.74 -3.58
N GLN A 90 3.01 -7.20 -4.10
CA GLN A 90 4.23 -6.41 -4.12
C GLN A 90 3.94 -5.11 -4.90
N SER A 91 4.26 -3.96 -4.32
CA SER A 91 4.04 -2.64 -4.96
C SER A 91 4.94 -2.42 -6.18
N VAL A 92 5.90 -3.30 -6.43
CA VAL A 92 6.85 -3.21 -7.54
C VAL A 92 6.53 -4.28 -8.58
N LEU A 93 6.37 -3.86 -9.83
CA LEU A 93 6.06 -4.70 -10.99
C LEU A 93 7.03 -4.40 -12.15
N ASN A 94 7.01 -5.26 -13.18
CA ASN A 94 7.68 -5.01 -14.46
C ASN A 94 9.18 -4.60 -14.37
N VAL A 95 9.91 -5.17 -13.41
CA VAL A 95 11.35 -4.88 -13.26
C VAL A 95 12.11 -5.38 -14.49
N ARG A 96 12.94 -4.51 -15.07
CA ARG A 96 13.80 -4.81 -16.22
C ARG A 96 15.16 -4.16 -15.99
N ALA A 97 16.21 -4.77 -16.50
CA ALA A 97 17.56 -4.23 -16.41
C ALA A 97 18.23 -4.23 -17.79
N GLU A 98 18.96 -3.17 -18.11
CA GLU A 98 19.73 -3.05 -19.34
C GLU A 98 21.13 -2.53 -19.01
N ALA A 99 22.16 -3.22 -19.49
CA ALA A 99 23.55 -2.80 -19.35
C ALA A 99 23.94 -1.90 -20.52
N ARG A 100 24.51 -0.73 -20.23
CA ARG A 100 25.03 0.22 -21.23
C ARG A 100 26.41 0.72 -20.77
N GLY A 101 27.46 0.13 -21.32
CA GLY A 101 28.83 0.40 -20.88
C GLY A 101 29.03 0.04 -19.41
N ASN A 102 29.43 1.01 -18.58
CA ASN A 102 29.72 0.81 -17.16
C ASN A 102 28.50 0.99 -16.23
N LEU A 103 27.33 1.29 -16.81
CA LEU A 103 26.09 1.56 -16.08
C LEU A 103 25.05 0.48 -16.35
N VAL A 104 24.23 0.22 -15.36
CA VAL A 104 23.04 -0.62 -15.47
C VAL A 104 21.82 0.23 -15.17
N TYR A 105 20.87 0.24 -16.11
CA TYR A 105 19.60 0.93 -15.96
C TYR A 105 18.54 -0.09 -15.56
N ILE A 106 17.95 0.09 -14.39
CA ILE A 106 16.92 -0.78 -13.83
C ILE A 106 15.59 -0.03 -13.84
N SER A 107 14.70 -0.41 -14.74
CA SER A 107 13.37 0.18 -14.88
C SER A 107 12.35 -0.68 -14.14
N TYR A 108 11.36 -0.07 -13.49
CA TYR A 108 10.31 -0.78 -12.75
C TYR A 108 9.03 0.06 -12.63
N ASP A 109 7.90 -0.60 -12.40
CA ASP A 109 6.62 0.06 -12.15
C ASP A 109 6.31 0.02 -10.65
N LEU A 110 6.21 1.18 -10.02
CA LEU A 110 5.83 1.33 -8.62
C LEU A 110 4.34 1.67 -8.52
N LYS A 111 3.54 0.77 -7.95
CA LYS A 111 2.11 0.95 -7.70
C LYS A 111 1.87 1.50 -6.30
N GLY A 112 1.14 2.62 -6.23
CA GLY A 112 0.53 3.14 -5.00
C GLY A 112 -0.99 2.96 -5.03
N SER A 113 -1.60 2.77 -3.87
CA SER A 113 -3.05 2.69 -3.70
C SER A 113 -3.71 4.06 -3.58
N LEU A 114 -2.95 5.09 -3.22
CA LEU A 114 -3.44 6.47 -3.06
C LEU A 114 -2.47 7.47 -3.73
N PRO A 115 -3.00 8.57 -4.30
CA PRO A 115 -2.15 9.64 -4.82
C PRO A 115 -1.35 10.27 -3.68
N GLY A 116 -0.09 10.61 -3.95
CA GLY A 116 0.81 11.23 -2.96
C GLY A 116 1.48 10.24 -2.00
N GLN A 117 1.31 8.93 -2.18
CA GLN A 117 2.10 7.94 -1.45
C GLN A 117 3.57 8.00 -1.84
N LEU A 118 4.45 7.84 -0.85
CA LEU A 118 5.89 7.78 -1.03
C LEU A 118 6.44 6.48 -0.44
N PHE A 119 7.51 6.00 -1.06
CA PHE A 119 8.13 4.74 -0.75
C PHE A 119 9.64 4.92 -0.54
N ARG A 120 10.20 4.12 0.37
CA ARG A 120 11.62 3.81 0.40
C ARG A 120 11.89 2.68 -0.58
N VAL A 121 12.72 2.92 -1.59
CA VAL A 121 13.11 1.93 -2.59
C VAL A 121 14.54 1.49 -2.36
N ALA A 122 14.77 0.18 -2.36
CA ALA A 122 16.08 -0.43 -2.32
C ALA A 122 16.19 -1.48 -3.42
N VAL A 123 17.38 -1.61 -4.00
CA VAL A 123 17.66 -2.61 -5.04
C VAL A 123 18.76 -3.56 -4.55
N PHE A 124 18.53 -4.84 -4.76
CA PHE A 124 19.42 -5.93 -4.38
C PHE A 124 19.81 -6.70 -5.62
N SER A 125 20.94 -7.41 -5.55
CA SER A 125 21.44 -8.18 -6.68
C SER A 125 22.00 -9.54 -6.24
N SER A 126 22.01 -10.51 -7.16
CA SER A 126 22.52 -11.85 -6.89
C SER A 126 24.03 -11.91 -6.58
N HIS A 127 24.79 -10.86 -6.90
CA HIS A 127 26.24 -10.83 -6.64
C HIS A 127 26.60 -10.99 -5.15
N ASN A 128 25.72 -10.57 -4.24
CA ASN A 128 25.87 -10.71 -2.79
C ASN A 128 24.74 -11.55 -2.18
N ASN A 129 24.18 -12.50 -2.95
CA ASN A 129 23.04 -13.32 -2.54
C ASN A 129 21.82 -12.51 -2.06
N MET A 130 21.62 -11.29 -2.57
CA MET A 130 20.54 -10.38 -2.16
C MET A 130 20.60 -9.97 -0.68
N GLN A 131 21.76 -10.03 -0.03
CA GLN A 131 21.90 -9.74 1.40
C GLN A 131 21.88 -8.23 1.70
N GLU A 132 22.62 -7.45 0.91
CA GLU A 132 22.73 -6.00 1.10
C GLU A 132 22.25 -5.25 -0.15
N PRO A 133 21.66 -4.05 0.03
CA PRO A 133 21.28 -3.22 -1.09
C PRO A 133 22.51 -2.66 -1.81
N LEU A 134 22.37 -2.42 -3.11
CA LEU A 134 23.40 -1.79 -3.93
C LEU A 134 23.69 -0.37 -3.45
N GLN A 135 24.96 0.01 -3.45
CA GLN A 135 25.42 1.28 -2.87
C GLN A 135 25.64 2.36 -3.93
N HIS A 136 26.12 2.00 -5.13
CA HIS A 136 26.44 2.97 -6.18
C HIS A 136 25.25 3.25 -7.11
N VAL A 137 24.09 3.56 -6.51
CA VAL A 137 22.83 3.77 -7.21
C VAL A 137 22.37 5.23 -7.17
N ARG A 138 21.63 5.66 -8.20
CA ARG A 138 20.99 6.98 -8.28
C ARG A 138 19.68 6.91 -9.07
N GLY A 139 18.89 7.99 -9.05
CA GLY A 139 17.59 8.07 -9.74
C GLY A 139 16.44 7.78 -8.78
N ASP A 140 15.45 7.00 -9.21
CA ASP A 140 14.27 6.63 -8.40
C ASP A 140 14.61 5.51 -7.40
N VAL A 141 15.48 5.80 -6.44
CA VAL A 141 15.94 4.88 -5.38
C VAL A 141 16.14 5.65 -4.07
N GLY A 142 16.05 4.97 -2.93
CA GLY A 142 16.13 5.61 -1.61
C GLY A 142 14.76 6.10 -1.12
N GLU A 143 14.75 7.17 -0.34
CA GLU A 143 13.54 7.72 0.28
C GLU A 143 12.69 8.55 -0.67
N GLY A 144 11.39 8.65 -0.36
CA GLY A 144 10.52 9.64 -1.01
C GLY A 144 10.15 9.34 -2.46
N VAL A 145 10.33 8.10 -2.93
CA VAL A 145 9.99 7.73 -4.31
C VAL A 145 8.48 7.62 -4.46
N SER A 146 7.89 8.35 -5.40
CA SER A 146 6.44 8.31 -5.66
C SER A 146 6.06 7.16 -6.60
N ALA A 147 4.78 6.77 -6.62
CA ALA A 147 4.28 5.77 -7.57
C ALA A 147 4.46 6.20 -9.04
N GLY A 148 4.58 5.26 -9.97
CA GLY A 148 4.75 5.51 -11.41
C GLY A 148 5.75 4.56 -12.07
N ASN A 149 6.11 4.85 -13.32
CA ASN A 149 7.21 4.19 -14.01
C ASN A 149 8.52 4.84 -13.53
N ARG A 150 9.47 4.03 -13.06
CA ARG A 150 10.65 4.47 -12.34
C ARG A 150 11.91 3.86 -12.91
N GLN A 151 13.03 4.55 -12.72
CA GLN A 151 14.32 4.09 -13.20
C GLN A 151 15.44 4.37 -12.20
N ILE A 152 16.26 3.35 -11.95
CA ILE A 152 17.48 3.40 -11.15
C ILE A 152 18.66 3.27 -12.11
N GLU A 153 19.67 4.11 -11.91
CA GLU A 153 20.98 3.92 -12.54
C GLU A 153 21.94 3.36 -11.49
N TRP A 154 22.61 2.25 -11.83
CA TRP A 154 23.61 1.61 -11.00
C TRP A 154 24.98 1.63 -11.65
N GLY A 155 25.97 2.14 -10.93
CA GLY A 155 27.39 2.13 -11.31
C GLY A 155 28.03 0.77 -11.05
N ALA A 156 27.60 -0.27 -11.77
CA ALA A 156 28.04 -1.65 -11.57
C ALA A 156 29.57 -1.83 -11.56
N ALA A 157 30.28 -1.10 -12.43
CA ALA A 157 31.74 -1.16 -12.49
C ALA A 157 32.43 -0.64 -11.21
N LYS A 158 31.81 0.29 -10.48
CA LYS A 158 32.34 0.81 -9.20
C LYS A 158 32.18 -0.21 -8.07
N GLU A 159 31.09 -0.97 -8.10
CA GLU A 159 30.75 -1.92 -7.03
C GLU A 159 31.39 -3.28 -7.23
N LEU A 160 31.42 -3.76 -8.48
CA LEU A 160 31.91 -5.11 -8.80
C LEU A 160 33.31 -5.13 -9.42
N SER A 161 33.91 -3.97 -9.69
CA SER A 161 35.22 -3.78 -10.37
C SER A 161 35.29 -4.37 -11.79
N ARG A 162 35.33 -5.70 -11.93
CA ARG A 162 35.24 -6.46 -13.18
C ARG A 162 34.25 -7.61 -12.99
N PHE A 163 33.11 -7.53 -13.66
CA PHE A 163 32.09 -8.55 -13.61
C PHE A 163 31.68 -8.98 -15.02
N SER A 164 31.66 -10.29 -15.25
CA SER A 164 31.05 -10.91 -16.43
C SER A 164 30.25 -12.11 -15.97
N GLY A 165 28.99 -12.17 -16.41
CA GLY A 165 28.05 -13.18 -15.95
C GLY A 165 26.63 -12.66 -15.96
N GLU A 166 25.73 -13.43 -15.36
CA GLU A 166 24.33 -13.09 -15.21
C GLU A 166 24.06 -12.46 -13.84
N LEU A 167 23.38 -11.32 -13.81
CA LEU A 167 22.85 -10.75 -12.56
C LEU A 167 21.35 -10.83 -12.53
N THR A 168 20.82 -11.22 -11.37
CA THR A 168 19.43 -11.04 -11.00
C THR A 168 19.29 -9.85 -10.09
N PHE A 169 18.23 -9.05 -10.28
CA PHE A 169 17.90 -7.92 -9.42
C PHE A 169 16.58 -8.13 -8.71
N LYS A 170 16.49 -7.61 -7.48
CA LYS A 170 15.26 -7.52 -6.72
C LYS A 170 15.07 -6.08 -6.26
N VAL A 171 13.98 -5.45 -6.70
CA VAL A 171 13.60 -4.12 -6.23
C VAL A 171 12.57 -4.28 -5.12
N GLN A 172 12.88 -3.74 -3.95
CA GLN A 172 11.97 -3.67 -2.81
C GLN A 172 11.51 -2.24 -2.61
N ALA A 173 10.22 -2.06 -2.37
CA ALA A 173 9.65 -0.78 -2.00
C ALA A 173 8.84 -0.92 -0.71
N VAL A 174 9.10 -0.05 0.25
CA VAL A 174 8.41 0.01 1.54
C VAL A 174 7.64 1.33 1.58
N LEU A 175 6.34 1.29 1.85
CA LEU A 175 5.53 2.50 2.02
C LEU A 175 6.03 3.27 3.24
N THR A 176 6.49 4.51 3.05
CA THR A 176 6.99 5.37 4.14
C THR A 176 6.08 6.56 4.41
N PHE A 177 5.23 6.93 3.46
CA PHE A 177 4.23 7.97 3.65
C PHE A 177 2.96 7.65 2.87
N SER A 178 1.80 7.85 3.50
CA SER A 178 0.51 7.79 2.82
C SER A 178 -0.40 8.90 3.34
N PRO A 179 -0.88 9.80 2.47
CA PRO A 179 -1.83 10.83 2.88
C PRO A 179 -3.17 10.19 3.26
N PHE A 180 -3.86 10.79 4.23
CA PHE A 180 -5.21 10.36 4.59
C PHE A 180 -6.24 10.77 3.54
N ALA A 181 -7.21 9.89 3.29
CA ALA A 181 -8.39 10.17 2.50
C ALA A 181 -9.64 9.74 3.29
N LEU A 182 -10.40 10.71 3.83
CA LEU A 182 -11.65 10.38 4.53
C LEU A 182 -12.72 9.92 3.55
N LYS A 183 -13.41 8.85 3.92
CA LYS A 183 -14.54 8.28 3.18
C LYS A 183 -15.88 8.69 3.80
N THR A 184 -15.91 8.95 5.12
CA THR A 184 -17.11 9.44 5.82
C THR A 184 -16.81 10.60 6.76
N PRO A 185 -17.69 11.63 6.83
CA PRO A 185 -18.83 11.88 5.93
C PRO A 185 -18.38 12.06 4.48
N ARG A 186 -19.17 11.52 3.54
CA ARG A 186 -18.84 11.54 2.10
C ARG A 186 -19.09 12.91 1.48
N GLU A 187 -20.15 13.56 1.93
CA GLU A 187 -20.71 14.77 1.32
C GLU A 187 -20.93 15.85 2.37
N ALA A 188 -20.77 17.11 1.94
CA ALA A 188 -21.07 18.25 2.77
C ALA A 188 -22.56 18.28 3.15
N GLY A 189 -22.88 18.71 4.36
CA GLY A 189 -24.27 18.80 4.84
C GLY A 189 -24.86 17.48 5.36
N THR A 190 -24.07 16.40 5.42
CA THR A 190 -24.45 15.15 6.09
C THR A 190 -25.00 15.45 7.49
N VAL A 191 -26.11 14.83 7.88
CA VAL A 191 -26.73 15.06 9.20
C VAL A 191 -26.53 13.87 10.12
N TYR A 192 -25.83 14.10 11.22
CA TYR A 192 -25.71 13.14 12.32
C TYR A 192 -26.57 13.57 13.51
N ARG A 193 -26.96 12.60 14.34
CA ARG A 193 -27.79 12.82 15.53
C ARG A 193 -27.05 12.41 16.78
N ARG A 194 -27.19 13.19 17.84
CA ARG A 194 -26.59 12.88 19.15
C ARG A 194 -27.12 11.55 19.72
N GLY A 195 -26.32 10.90 20.55
CA GLY A 195 -26.62 9.61 21.19
C GLY A 195 -26.83 8.48 20.17
N ARG A 196 -26.11 8.57 19.05
CA ARG A 196 -26.06 7.55 17.99
C ARG A 196 -24.61 7.31 17.62
N THR A 197 -24.31 6.06 17.32
CA THR A 197 -23.00 5.62 16.86
C THR A 197 -22.94 5.63 15.34
N TYR A 198 -21.89 6.24 14.80
CA TYR A 198 -21.61 6.30 13.37
C TYR A 198 -20.23 5.73 13.07
N GLN A 199 -20.10 5.09 11.91
CA GLN A 199 -18.84 4.58 11.41
C GLN A 199 -18.11 5.66 10.60
N PHE A 200 -16.98 6.12 11.14
CA PHE A 200 -16.06 7.01 10.45
C PHE A 200 -14.97 6.20 9.79
N GLN A 201 -14.74 6.41 8.51
CA GLN A 201 -13.87 5.60 7.68
C GLN A 201 -12.90 6.49 6.92
N TRP A 202 -11.68 6.02 6.78
CA TRP A 202 -10.64 6.66 5.99
C TRP A 202 -9.79 5.60 5.26
N ALA A 203 -8.97 6.06 4.33
CA ALA A 203 -7.87 5.32 3.78
C ALA A 203 -6.57 6.11 3.99
N GLY A 204 -5.44 5.44 3.81
CA GLY A 204 -4.12 6.04 3.98
C GLY A 204 -3.60 5.96 5.40
N GLY A 205 -2.52 6.69 5.65
CA GLY A 205 -1.65 6.44 6.79
C GLY A 205 -0.85 5.13 6.68
N LEU A 206 0.10 4.95 7.58
CA LEU A 206 0.85 3.70 7.77
C LEU A 206 0.07 2.74 8.67
N ALA A 207 0.25 1.43 8.49
CA ALA A 207 -0.57 0.42 9.18
C ALA A 207 -0.39 0.45 10.71
N ASP A 208 0.84 0.66 11.18
CA ASP A 208 1.20 0.58 12.59
C ASP A 208 1.26 1.95 13.29
N GLU A 209 0.81 3.02 12.63
CA GLU A 209 0.85 4.36 13.24
C GLU A 209 -0.35 4.62 14.17
N GLN A 210 -0.12 5.46 15.17
CA GLN A 210 -1.18 5.98 16.03
C GLN A 210 -1.78 7.25 15.45
N LEU A 211 -3.10 7.32 15.49
CA LEU A 211 -3.89 8.43 14.99
C LEU A 211 -4.58 9.16 16.12
N LYS A 212 -4.83 10.45 15.89
CA LYS A 212 -5.71 11.29 16.71
C LYS A 212 -6.89 11.73 15.86
N LEU A 213 -8.09 11.45 16.37
CA LEU A 213 -9.36 11.89 15.80
C LEU A 213 -9.93 13.03 16.64
N GLU A 214 -10.30 14.12 15.97
CA GLU A 214 -10.78 15.33 16.62
C GLU A 214 -12.05 15.82 15.92
N LEU A 215 -12.99 16.33 16.71
CA LEU A 215 -14.14 17.08 16.23
C LEU A 215 -13.78 18.56 16.21
N TYR A 216 -14.00 19.21 15.08
CA TYR A 216 -13.91 20.66 14.91
C TYR A 216 -15.30 21.21 14.66
N ARG A 217 -15.50 22.47 15.09
CA ARG A 217 -16.64 23.29 14.69
C ARG A 217 -16.07 24.58 14.10
N ASP A 218 -16.48 24.89 12.87
CA ASP A 218 -15.85 25.92 12.07
C ASP A 218 -14.32 25.65 11.91
N SER A 219 -13.46 26.54 12.42
CA SER A 219 -12.00 26.37 12.43
C SER A 219 -11.42 25.99 13.80
N LEU A 220 -12.25 25.94 14.84
CA LEU A 220 -11.80 25.71 16.21
C LEU A 220 -11.86 24.23 16.58
N PRO A 221 -10.80 23.69 17.22
CA PRO A 221 -10.86 22.36 17.80
C PRO A 221 -11.94 22.36 18.89
N ASN A 222 -12.88 21.43 18.79
CA ASN A 222 -13.96 21.30 19.77
C ASN A 222 -13.60 20.23 20.81
N VAL A 223 -13.39 18.99 20.37
CA VAL A 223 -13.14 17.85 21.27
C VAL A 223 -12.19 16.83 20.63
N VAL A 224 -11.28 16.26 21.42
CA VAL A 224 -10.55 15.03 21.04
C VAL A 224 -11.48 13.84 21.20
N ILE A 225 -11.78 13.15 20.10
CA ILE A 225 -12.68 11.99 20.10
C ILE A 225 -11.95 10.77 20.64
N THR A 226 -10.75 10.50 20.11
CA THR A 226 -9.94 9.34 20.50
C THR A 226 -8.50 9.45 20.01
N ARG A 227 -7.63 8.62 20.59
CA ARG A 227 -6.33 8.23 20.02
C ARG A 227 -6.36 6.72 19.81
N THR A 228 -6.08 6.27 18.59
CA THR A 228 -6.26 4.86 18.22
C THR A 228 -5.26 4.45 17.14
N LEU A 229 -5.01 3.14 17.01
CA LEU A 229 -4.22 2.60 15.90
C LEU A 229 -4.93 2.82 14.56
N ASN A 230 -4.15 2.94 13.49
CA ASN A 230 -4.68 3.09 12.14
C ASN A 230 -5.35 1.81 11.62
N THR A 231 -6.63 1.63 11.97
CA THR A 231 -7.46 0.51 11.49
C THR A 231 -8.34 0.88 10.29
N GLY A 232 -8.20 2.11 9.76
CA GLY A 232 -9.00 2.65 8.65
C GLY A 232 -10.46 2.99 9.00
N LYS A 233 -10.90 2.75 10.24
CA LYS A 233 -12.26 3.05 10.69
C LYS A 233 -12.34 3.26 12.20
N TYR A 234 -13.34 4.01 12.63
CA TYR A 234 -13.67 4.20 14.04
C TYR A 234 -15.18 4.36 14.23
N ALA A 235 -15.74 3.63 15.20
CA ALA A 235 -17.14 3.79 15.59
C ALA A 235 -17.22 4.85 16.69
N TRP A 236 -17.76 6.02 16.36
CA TRP A 236 -17.91 7.13 17.31
C TRP A 236 -19.39 7.31 17.66
N GLU A 237 -19.70 7.17 18.95
CA GLU A 237 -20.96 7.66 19.51
C GLU A 237 -20.87 9.16 19.73
N ILE A 238 -21.72 9.92 19.03
CA ILE A 238 -21.77 11.37 19.22
C ILE A 238 -22.42 11.66 20.58
N PRO A 239 -21.69 12.26 21.54
CA PRO A 239 -22.21 12.49 22.88
C PRO A 239 -23.46 13.38 22.90
N VAL A 240 -24.33 13.19 23.91
CA VAL A 240 -25.62 13.90 24.02
C VAL A 240 -25.49 15.37 24.41
N ASP A 241 -24.36 15.73 25.00
CA ASP A 241 -23.95 17.06 25.44
C ASP A 241 -23.30 17.89 24.33
N VAL A 242 -22.86 17.28 23.22
CA VAL A 242 -22.42 18.04 22.04
C VAL A 242 -23.51 19.01 21.61
N GLN A 243 -23.15 20.28 21.41
CA GLN A 243 -24.11 21.30 21.01
C GLN A 243 -24.64 21.02 19.59
N PRO A 244 -25.96 20.99 19.37
CA PRO A 244 -26.51 20.91 18.03
C PRO A 244 -26.09 22.13 17.19
N GLY A 245 -25.78 21.91 15.92
CA GLY A 245 -25.34 22.97 15.03
C GLY A 245 -24.77 22.45 13.72
N GLU A 246 -24.43 23.39 12.85
CA GLU A 246 -23.80 23.15 11.54
C GLU A 246 -22.28 23.33 11.64
N ASN A 247 -21.59 23.21 10.50
CA ASN A 247 -20.14 23.45 10.35
C ASN A 247 -19.24 22.55 11.20
N TYR A 248 -19.70 21.35 11.55
CA TYR A 248 -18.83 20.35 12.15
C TYR A 248 -17.96 19.68 11.09
N ARG A 249 -16.72 19.34 11.44
CA ARG A 249 -15.86 18.49 10.61
C ARG A 249 -14.96 17.64 11.47
N LEU A 250 -14.60 16.47 10.96
CA LEU A 250 -13.64 15.60 11.60
C LEU A 250 -12.24 15.92 11.08
N LYS A 251 -11.26 15.80 11.96
CA LYS A 251 -9.84 15.75 11.60
C LYS A 251 -9.29 14.39 12.00
N VAL A 252 -8.66 13.72 11.05
CA VAL A 252 -7.76 12.59 11.32
C VAL A 252 -6.33 13.10 11.15
N SER A 253 -5.45 12.78 12.10
CA SER A 253 -4.04 13.18 12.08
C SER A 253 -3.17 12.06 12.61
N SER A 254 -1.97 11.92 12.04
CA SER A 254 -0.93 11.06 12.62
C SER A 254 -0.36 11.70 13.88
N LEU A 255 -0.07 10.88 14.89
CA LEU A 255 0.68 11.32 16.07
C LEU A 255 2.20 11.37 15.80
N GLY A 256 2.70 10.51 14.90
CA GLY A 256 4.12 10.48 14.53
C GLY A 256 4.51 11.56 13.51
N ASP A 257 3.56 11.95 12.65
CA ASP A 257 3.70 13.06 11.71
C ASP A 257 2.46 13.98 11.76
N PRO A 258 2.42 14.95 12.68
CA PRO A 258 1.28 15.86 12.81
C PRO A 258 0.96 16.69 11.55
N GLY A 259 1.90 16.79 10.60
CA GLY A 259 1.68 17.41 9.28
C GLY A 259 0.81 16.56 8.35
N ASN A 260 0.80 15.23 8.54
CA ASN A 260 -0.11 14.34 7.84
C ASN A 260 -1.48 14.31 8.53
N TYR A 261 -2.38 15.17 8.04
CA TYR A 261 -3.76 15.19 8.47
C TYR A 261 -4.72 15.41 7.31
N ARG A 262 -5.97 15.06 7.54
CA ARG A 262 -7.05 15.34 6.60
C ARG A 262 -8.30 15.71 7.38
N PHE A 263 -9.06 16.63 6.79
CA PHE A 263 -10.36 17.01 7.29
C PHE A 263 -11.47 16.43 6.44
N SER A 264 -12.58 16.08 7.07
CA SER A 264 -13.79 15.71 6.37
C SER A 264 -14.45 16.95 5.74
N PRO A 265 -15.40 16.74 4.80
CA PRO A 265 -16.43 17.73 4.52
C PRO A 265 -17.17 18.17 5.79
N PHE A 266 -17.80 19.34 5.73
CA PHE A 266 -18.63 19.84 6.82
C PHE A 266 -19.93 19.03 6.96
N PHE A 267 -20.41 18.86 8.19
CA PHE A 267 -21.63 18.15 8.52
C PHE A 267 -22.38 18.83 9.67
N THR A 268 -23.62 18.40 9.90
CA THR A 268 -24.53 18.98 10.88
C THR A 268 -24.84 17.96 11.98
N ILE A 269 -24.80 18.38 13.24
CA ILE A 269 -25.21 17.58 14.39
C ILE A 269 -26.56 18.07 14.89
N ARG A 270 -27.58 17.21 14.91
CA ARG A 270 -28.93 17.51 15.41
C ARG A 270 -29.26 16.76 16.69
N ARG A 271 -30.26 17.28 17.43
CA ARG A 271 -30.83 16.59 18.59
C ARG A 271 -31.43 15.23 18.16
N LYS A 272 -31.35 14.25 19.05
CA LYS A 272 -32.14 13.01 18.93
C LYS A 272 -33.61 13.36 19.08
N ILE A 273 -34.46 12.89 18.18
CA ILE A 273 -35.92 13.02 18.36
C ILE A 273 -36.32 11.98 19.42
N PRO A 274 -36.91 12.39 20.56
CA PRO A 274 -37.38 11.44 21.57
C PRO A 274 -38.38 10.46 20.95
N THR A 275 -38.27 9.18 21.28
CA THR A 275 -39.15 8.12 20.74
C THR A 275 -40.63 8.40 21.03
N ALA A 276 -40.94 9.09 22.14
CA ALA A 276 -42.29 9.51 22.50
C ALA A 276 -42.99 10.36 21.41
N PHE A 277 -42.26 11.22 20.69
CA PHE A 277 -42.83 12.01 19.59
C PHE A 277 -43.16 11.17 18.34
N LYS A 278 -42.60 9.96 18.21
CA LYS A 278 -42.93 9.04 17.10
C LYS A 278 -44.22 8.25 17.36
N LEU A 279 -44.72 8.24 18.59
CA LEU A 279 -45.92 7.50 19.00
C LEU A 279 -47.19 8.35 18.92
N VAL A 280 -47.11 9.60 18.42
CA VAL A 280 -48.31 10.39 18.12
C VAL A 280 -48.85 9.88 16.78
N PRO A 281 -50.01 9.19 16.73
CA PRO A 281 -50.58 8.77 15.47
C PRO A 281 -50.91 10.02 14.62
N LEU A 282 -50.56 9.98 13.33
CA LEU A 282 -50.85 11.03 12.33
C LEU A 282 -52.37 11.31 12.12
N GLY A 283 -53.24 10.72 12.93
CA GLY A 283 -54.70 10.81 12.84
C GLY A 283 -55.33 11.93 13.67
N VAL A 284 -54.72 13.11 13.78
CA VAL A 284 -55.40 14.31 14.32
C VAL A 284 -55.73 15.34 13.23
N ALA A 285 -55.42 15.06 11.96
CA ALA A 285 -55.74 15.96 10.85
C ALA A 285 -57.12 15.72 10.20
N ALA A 286 -57.96 14.83 10.74
CA ALA A 286 -59.29 14.56 10.17
C ALA A 286 -60.36 14.25 11.23
N ALA A 287 -60.51 15.11 12.23
CA ALA A 287 -61.77 15.39 12.93
C ALA A 287 -61.49 16.49 13.96
N GLY A 288 -62.28 17.56 13.95
CA GLY A 288 -62.12 18.73 14.82
C GLY A 288 -61.98 18.35 16.30
N GLY A 289 -60.76 18.46 16.82
CA GLY A 289 -60.43 18.25 18.23
C GLY A 289 -59.92 19.55 18.81
N VAL A 290 -60.84 20.31 19.41
CA VAL A 290 -60.58 21.50 20.21
C VAL A 290 -59.51 21.18 21.26
N LEU A 291 -58.44 21.97 21.27
CA LEU A 291 -57.46 22.00 22.36
C LEU A 291 -58.21 22.45 23.62
N LEU A 292 -58.56 21.51 24.50
CA LEU A 292 -59.18 21.81 25.79
C LEU A 292 -58.17 22.52 26.68
N ILE A 293 -58.17 23.85 26.62
CA ILE A 293 -57.70 24.68 27.72
C ILE A 293 -58.63 24.36 28.91
N PRO A 294 -58.13 23.96 30.08
CA PRO A 294 -59.00 23.67 31.22
C PRO A 294 -59.68 24.97 31.65
N ARG A 295 -60.98 25.10 31.34
CA ARG A 295 -61.88 26.10 31.93
C ARG A 295 -62.12 25.72 33.39
N ARG A 296 -61.67 26.57 34.31
CA ARG A 296 -62.11 26.56 35.70
C ARG A 296 -63.58 26.99 35.73
N ALA A 297 -64.45 26.10 36.22
CA ALA A 297 -65.90 26.29 36.27
C ALA A 297 -66.32 27.27 37.40
N PRO A 298 -67.55 27.84 37.33
CA PRO A 298 -67.95 29.08 38.00
C PRO A 298 -68.69 28.86 39.33
N GLY A 299 -68.68 29.88 40.18
CA GLY A 299 -69.55 29.95 41.35
C GLY A 299 -69.73 31.39 41.86
N GLY A 300 -70.94 31.93 41.68
CA GLY A 300 -71.61 32.85 42.62
C GLY A 300 -71.36 34.36 42.48
N PRO A 301 -72.39 35.23 42.61
CA PRO A 301 -72.37 36.63 42.19
C PRO A 301 -72.02 37.61 43.32
N GLY A 302 -71.51 38.79 42.97
CA GLY A 302 -71.46 39.92 43.90
C GLY A 302 -70.48 41.02 43.51
N GLU A 303 -71.05 42.17 43.18
CA GLU A 303 -70.48 43.53 43.26
C GLU A 303 -69.41 43.99 42.26
N GLU A 304 -69.89 44.86 41.38
CA GLU A 304 -69.15 45.85 40.62
C GLU A 304 -68.59 46.92 41.57
N GLN A 305 -67.26 47.06 41.62
CA GLN A 305 -66.60 48.25 42.16
C GLN A 305 -65.57 48.77 41.15
N GLU A 306 -65.80 50.03 40.81
CA GLU A 306 -65.12 50.87 39.84
C GLU A 306 -63.67 51.20 40.25
N LEU A 307 -62.80 51.35 39.25
CA LEU A 307 -61.38 51.72 39.37
C LEU A 307 -61.17 53.08 40.09
N PRO A 308 -59.96 53.30 40.64
CA PRO A 308 -59.20 54.43 40.13
C PRO A 308 -57.71 54.13 39.87
N GLY A 309 -57.21 54.75 38.79
CA GLY A 309 -55.82 54.68 38.36
C GLY A 309 -54.84 55.33 39.34
N ALA A 310 -53.64 54.76 39.41
CA ALA A 310 -52.55 55.28 40.22
C ALA A 310 -51.88 56.48 39.53
N GLN A 311 -51.85 57.60 40.26
CA GLN A 311 -51.18 58.84 39.93
C GLN A 311 -49.64 58.68 40.02
N GLY A 312 -48.92 59.33 39.11
CA GLY A 312 -47.45 59.42 39.16
C GLY A 312 -46.96 60.29 40.33
N PRO A 313 -45.70 60.12 40.77
CA PRO A 313 -45.19 60.78 41.97
C PRO A 313 -44.86 62.26 41.71
N PRO A 314 -45.08 63.17 42.68
CA PRO A 314 -44.83 64.59 42.49
C PRO A 314 -43.40 65.01 42.86
N LYS A 315 -42.86 65.87 41.98
CA LYS A 315 -41.74 66.83 42.06
C LYS A 315 -40.44 66.44 42.76
#